data_AF-A0A6G3MG54-F1
#
_entry.id   AF-A0A6G3MG54-F1
#
_cell.length_a   1.000
_cell.length_b   1.000
_cell.length_c   1.000
_cell.angle_alpha   90.00
_cell.angle_beta   90.00
_cell.angle_gamma   90.00
#
_symmetry.space_group_name_H-M   'P 1'
#
loop_
_entity.id
_entity.type
_entity.pdbx_description
1 polymer ?
#
loop_
_entity_poly.entity_id
_entity_poly.type
_entity_poly.pdbx_seq_one_letter_code
_entity_poly.pdbx_strand_id
1 'polypeptide(L)'
;MGKKESNFIMEPSKESSKLNAQEWPLLLKNYHKLNVRTSHYTPIPCGSAPLKRNITDYIDSGVIYLDKPCNPSSHEVVSWIKKILKAKKTGHSGTLDPKVTGCLVVCIGRATRLVKSQQSAGKEYVAVARLHNSITGEEQFKHALESLTGACFQRPPLIAAVKRQLRIRTIYKTKLLEFDPEHHLGVFWLSCEAGTYVRTMCVHLGLTLGVGGHMQELRRVKSGIISEEVGRFLTFRMG
;
A
#
# COMPACT_ATOMS: atom_id res chain seq x y z
N MET A 1 -18.36 1.58 36.47
CA MET A 1 -18.89 2.73 35.71
C MET A 1 -18.93 2.36 34.24
N GLY A 2 -20.10 1.98 33.71
CA GLY A 2 -20.24 1.46 32.34
C GLY A 2 -19.93 2.51 31.28
N LYS A 3 -19.05 2.20 30.32
CA LYS A 3 -18.85 2.99 29.11
C LYS A 3 -20.19 3.01 28.35
N LYS A 4 -20.87 4.16 28.32
CA LYS A 4 -22.05 4.39 27.47
C LYS A 4 -21.68 3.99 26.04
N GLU A 5 -22.38 3.00 25.50
CA GLU A 5 -22.31 2.65 24.08
C GLU A 5 -22.77 3.86 23.26
N SER A 6 -21.84 4.57 22.63
CA SER A 6 -22.18 5.68 21.75
C SER A 6 -22.79 5.13 20.45
N ASN A 7 -24.03 5.52 20.18
CA ASN A 7 -24.67 5.25 18.90
C ASN A 7 -24.14 6.26 17.88
N PHE A 8 -23.25 5.81 16.99
CA PHE A 8 -22.75 6.57 15.83
C PHE A 8 -23.84 6.73 14.75
N ILE A 9 -25.05 7.07 15.17
CA ILE A 9 -26.25 7.24 14.34
C ILE A 9 -26.65 8.71 14.47
N MET A 10 -27.02 9.33 13.36
CA MET A 10 -27.54 10.70 13.36
C MET A 10 -28.97 10.72 13.92
N GLU A 11 -29.19 11.54 14.95
CA GLU A 11 -30.52 11.84 15.46
C GLU A 11 -31.09 13.08 14.74
N PRO A 12 -32.37 13.08 14.35
CA PRO A 12 -33.01 14.26 13.77
C PRO A 12 -33.20 15.36 14.83
N SER A 13 -32.73 16.58 14.58
CA SER A 13 -32.93 17.74 15.47
C SER A 13 -33.49 18.97 14.74
N LYS A 14 -34.34 19.75 15.42
CA LYS A 14 -34.87 21.03 14.92
C LYS A 14 -33.88 22.20 15.11
N GLU A 15 -32.91 22.05 16.00
CA GLU A 15 -31.86 23.04 16.30
C GLU A 15 -30.48 22.58 15.83
N SER A 16 -29.62 23.54 15.46
CA SER A 16 -28.23 23.32 15.06
C SER A 16 -27.33 23.04 16.28
N SER A 17 -27.55 21.90 16.94
CA SER A 17 -26.63 21.46 17.99
C SER A 17 -25.22 21.24 17.40
N LYS A 18 -24.19 21.79 18.06
CA LYS A 18 -22.78 21.56 17.70
C LYS A 18 -22.38 20.14 18.10
N LEU A 19 -22.75 19.16 17.28
CA LEU A 19 -22.30 17.77 17.41
C LEU A 19 -20.76 17.73 17.41
N ASN A 20 -20.12 17.39 18.52
CA ASN A 20 -18.67 17.20 18.53
C ASN A 20 -18.30 15.81 17.99
N ALA A 21 -18.26 15.70 16.67
CA ALA A 21 -17.94 14.46 15.96
C ALA A 21 -16.44 14.29 15.63
N GLN A 22 -15.53 14.95 16.34
CA GLN A 22 -14.08 14.87 16.06
C GLN A 22 -13.51 13.46 16.26
N GLU A 23 -14.04 12.72 17.25
CA GLU A 23 -13.57 11.38 17.62
C GLU A 23 -14.35 10.26 16.91
N TRP A 24 -15.31 10.59 16.05
CA TRP A 24 -16.10 9.59 15.35
C TRP A 24 -15.22 8.78 14.38
N PRO A 25 -15.51 7.49 14.19
CA PRO A 25 -14.62 6.59 13.47
C PRO A 25 -14.70 6.77 11.95
N LEU A 26 -13.59 6.47 11.27
CA LEU A 26 -13.50 6.32 9.81
C LEU A 26 -14.05 7.56 9.07
N LEU A 27 -14.99 7.36 8.16
CA LEU A 27 -15.58 8.40 7.31
C LEU A 27 -16.49 9.36 8.07
N LEU A 28 -16.88 9.02 9.30
CA LEU A 28 -17.71 9.87 10.16
C LEU A 28 -16.87 10.83 11.02
N LYS A 29 -15.53 10.72 10.96
CA LYS A 29 -14.63 11.63 11.65
C LYS A 29 -14.82 13.06 11.17
N ASN A 30 -14.90 14.01 12.09
CA ASN A 30 -15.10 15.43 11.80
C ASN A 30 -16.40 15.75 11.05
N TYR A 31 -17.45 14.95 11.23
CA TYR A 31 -18.72 15.12 10.52
C TYR A 31 -19.30 16.55 10.60
N HIS A 32 -19.17 17.20 11.75
CA HIS A 32 -19.62 18.58 11.99
C HIS A 32 -19.00 19.64 11.06
N LYS A 33 -17.93 19.31 10.32
CA LYS A 33 -17.32 20.20 9.33
C LYS A 33 -18.03 20.15 7.96
N LEU A 34 -18.97 19.24 7.74
CA LEU A 34 -19.72 19.15 6.50
C LEU A 34 -20.79 20.24 6.42
N ASN A 35 -20.95 20.83 5.24
CA ASN A 35 -22.02 21.79 4.98
C ASN A 35 -23.38 21.09 5.03
N VAL A 36 -24.32 21.66 5.80
CA VAL A 36 -25.67 21.12 5.94
C VAL A 36 -26.55 21.69 4.84
N ARG A 37 -26.97 20.85 3.89
CA ARG A 37 -27.96 21.23 2.87
C ARG A 37 -29.39 21.18 3.41
N THR A 38 -29.70 20.17 4.25
CA THR A 38 -31.02 19.96 4.84
C THR A 38 -30.84 19.28 6.20
N SER A 39 -31.51 19.79 7.23
CA SER A 39 -31.45 19.25 8.61
C SER A 39 -32.51 18.20 8.90
N HIS A 40 -33.41 17.94 7.95
CA HIS A 40 -34.56 17.07 8.14
C HIS A 40 -34.52 15.88 7.16
N TYR A 41 -34.63 14.68 7.71
CA TYR A 41 -34.82 13.43 6.97
C TYR A 41 -35.41 12.37 7.91
N THR A 42 -36.06 11.35 7.35
CA THR A 42 -36.57 10.21 8.12
C THR A 42 -35.54 9.07 8.09
N PRO A 43 -34.95 8.68 9.25
CA PRO A 43 -34.01 7.56 9.28
C PRO A 43 -34.71 6.26 8.90
N ILE A 44 -34.14 5.52 7.94
CA ILE A 44 -34.63 4.19 7.55
C ILE A 44 -33.83 3.15 8.36
N PRO A 45 -34.46 2.17 9.03
CA PRO A 45 -33.80 1.19 9.88
C PRO A 45 -33.10 0.08 9.08
N CYS A 46 -32.38 0.44 8.00
CA CYS A 46 -31.65 -0.50 7.16
C CYS A 46 -30.15 -0.18 7.12
N GLY A 47 -29.33 -1.22 7.05
CA GLY A 47 -27.87 -1.09 7.05
C GLY A 47 -27.27 -0.93 8.44
N SER A 48 -25.96 -0.68 8.50
CA SER A 48 -25.24 -0.51 9.76
C SER A 48 -23.97 0.32 9.56
N ALA A 49 -23.61 1.08 10.59
CA ALA A 49 -22.34 1.78 10.66
C ALA A 49 -21.17 0.77 10.52
N PRO A 50 -20.05 1.13 9.87
CA PRO A 50 -19.02 0.15 9.52
C PRO A 50 -18.48 -0.72 10.66
N LEU A 51 -18.33 -0.14 11.86
CA LEU A 51 -17.83 -0.84 13.05
C LEU A 51 -18.92 -1.60 13.84
N LYS A 52 -20.20 -1.40 13.50
CA LYS A 52 -21.35 -2.06 14.16
C LYS A 52 -22.01 -3.12 13.26
N ARG A 53 -21.36 -3.52 12.17
CA ARG A 53 -21.84 -4.61 11.31
C ARG A 53 -21.78 -5.93 12.06
N ASN A 54 -22.72 -6.83 11.78
CA ASN A 54 -22.56 -8.22 12.18
C ASN A 54 -21.28 -8.80 11.57
N ILE A 55 -20.76 -9.89 12.16
CA ILE A 55 -19.46 -10.45 11.76
C ILE A 55 -19.42 -10.87 10.27
N THR A 56 -20.51 -11.40 9.75
CA THR A 56 -20.61 -11.86 8.36
C THR A 56 -20.50 -10.70 7.37
N ASP A 57 -21.24 -9.61 7.60
CA ASP A 57 -21.22 -8.40 6.77
C ASP A 57 -19.92 -7.61 6.94
N TYR A 58 -19.35 -7.65 8.14
CA TYR A 58 -18.05 -7.05 8.44
C TYR A 58 -16.95 -7.71 7.62
N ILE A 59 -16.87 -9.04 7.62
CA ILE A 59 -15.90 -9.81 6.83
C ILE A 59 -16.15 -9.62 5.33
N ASP A 60 -17.41 -9.65 4.88
CA ASP A 60 -17.74 -9.49 3.46
C ASP A 60 -17.42 -8.08 2.92
N SER A 61 -17.31 -7.07 3.79
CA SER A 61 -16.77 -5.74 3.45
C SER A 61 -15.36 -5.51 3.97
N GLY A 62 -14.65 -6.58 4.32
CA GLY A 62 -13.37 -6.53 5.00
C GLY A 62 -12.20 -6.21 4.08
N VAL A 63 -11.20 -5.56 4.67
CA VAL A 63 -9.89 -5.33 4.06
C VAL A 63 -8.83 -5.75 5.08
N ILE A 64 -7.91 -6.61 4.65
CA ILE A 64 -6.77 -7.05 5.45
C ILE A 64 -5.53 -6.34 4.95
N TYR A 65 -4.78 -5.73 5.88
CA TYR A 65 -3.44 -5.26 5.63
C TYR A 65 -2.48 -6.38 5.98
N LEU A 66 -1.89 -7.00 4.96
CA LEU A 66 -1.03 -8.17 5.12
C LEU A 66 0.43 -7.77 4.96
N ASP A 67 1.28 -8.20 5.89
CA ASP A 67 2.72 -8.21 5.65
C ASP A 67 3.05 -9.50 4.92
N LYS A 68 3.14 -9.39 3.59
CA LYS A 68 3.35 -10.56 2.73
C LYS A 68 4.71 -11.17 3.08
N PRO A 69 4.78 -12.48 3.38
CA PRO A 69 6.06 -13.15 3.60
C PRO A 69 6.87 -13.28 2.30
N CYS A 70 8.17 -13.48 2.45
CA CYS A 70 9.06 -13.81 1.34
C CYS A 70 8.78 -15.23 0.84
N ASN A 71 8.91 -15.44 -0.47
CA ASN A 71 8.74 -16.68 -1.24
C ASN A 71 7.36 -16.94 -1.89
N PRO A 72 6.21 -16.99 -1.21
CA PRO A 72 4.97 -17.27 -1.91
C PRO A 72 4.58 -16.08 -2.78
N SER A 73 3.96 -16.35 -3.92
CA SER A 73 3.42 -15.30 -4.78
C SER A 73 2.24 -14.60 -4.09
N SER A 74 1.96 -13.37 -4.50
CA SER A 74 0.79 -12.64 -3.98
C SER A 74 -0.52 -13.40 -4.22
N HIS A 75 -0.64 -14.15 -5.31
CA HIS A 75 -1.85 -14.92 -5.64
C HIS A 75 -2.03 -16.12 -4.72
N GLU A 76 -0.95 -16.84 -4.38
CA GLU A 76 -1.00 -17.96 -3.43
C GLU A 76 -1.44 -17.49 -2.05
N VAL A 77 -0.83 -16.41 -1.56
CA VAL A 77 -1.15 -15.82 -0.26
C VAL A 77 -2.62 -15.39 -0.18
N VAL A 78 -3.13 -14.74 -1.23
CA VAL A 78 -4.55 -14.34 -1.31
C VAL A 78 -5.48 -15.56 -1.40
N SER A 79 -5.04 -16.65 -2.04
CA SER A 79 -5.76 -17.92 -2.09
C SER A 79 -5.85 -18.59 -0.72
N TRP A 80 -4.78 -18.55 0.08
CA TRP A 80 -4.79 -19.04 1.45
C TRP A 80 -5.77 -18.25 2.32
N ILE A 81 -5.75 -16.91 2.26
CA ILE A 81 -6.71 -16.06 2.98
C ILE A 81 -8.14 -16.40 2.60
N LYS A 82 -8.41 -16.60 1.30
CA LYS A 82 -9.73 -17.00 0.81
C LYS A 82 -10.19 -18.32 1.43
N LYS A 83 -9.31 -19.33 1.47
CA LYS A 83 -9.60 -20.65 2.05
C LYS A 83 -9.81 -20.59 3.56
N ILE A 84 -8.92 -19.91 4.29
CA ILE A 84 -8.98 -19.75 5.75
C ILE A 84 -10.29 -19.09 6.18
N LEU A 85 -10.67 -17.99 5.51
CA LEU A 85 -11.88 -17.24 5.84
C LEU A 85 -13.16 -17.80 5.19
N LYS A 86 -13.04 -18.87 4.38
CA LYS A 86 -14.14 -19.41 3.56
C LYS A 86 -14.86 -18.32 2.74
N ALA A 87 -14.09 -17.33 2.28
CA ALA A 87 -14.63 -16.17 1.59
C ALA A 87 -15.00 -16.50 0.13
N LYS A 88 -16.10 -15.92 -0.36
CA LYS A 88 -16.55 -16.10 -1.75
C LYS A 88 -15.54 -15.54 -2.76
N LYS A 89 -15.00 -14.35 -2.46
CA LYS A 89 -14.11 -13.60 -3.37
C LYS A 89 -13.04 -12.86 -2.57
N THR A 90 -11.83 -12.82 -3.11
CA THR A 90 -10.71 -12.02 -2.61
C THR A 90 -10.00 -11.33 -3.77
N GLY A 91 -9.27 -10.26 -3.49
CA GLY A 91 -8.41 -9.55 -4.45
C GLY A 91 -7.39 -8.68 -3.73
N HIS A 92 -6.38 -8.15 -4.43
CA HIS A 92 -5.27 -7.45 -3.78
C HIS A 92 -4.80 -6.17 -4.50
N SER A 93 -4.13 -5.27 -3.75
CA SER A 93 -3.69 -3.93 -4.20
C SER A 93 -2.53 -3.87 -5.19
N GLY A 94 -2.18 -5.00 -5.81
CA GLY A 94 -1.08 -5.10 -6.77
C GLY A 94 -0.05 -6.15 -6.37
N THR A 95 0.40 -6.90 -7.36
CA THR A 95 1.29 -8.05 -7.20
C THR A 95 2.65 -7.62 -6.69
N LEU A 96 3.09 -8.25 -5.60
CA LEU A 96 4.49 -8.31 -5.18
C LEU A 96 5.10 -9.58 -5.75
N ASP A 97 6.32 -9.46 -6.30
CA ASP A 97 7.11 -10.61 -6.72
C ASP A 97 7.31 -11.59 -5.54
N PRO A 98 7.54 -12.89 -5.79
CA PRO A 98 7.74 -13.91 -4.76
C PRO A 98 8.67 -13.48 -3.62
N LYS A 99 9.85 -12.95 -3.96
CA LYS A 99 10.88 -12.52 -2.98
C LYS A 99 10.59 -11.21 -2.25
N VAL A 100 9.52 -10.49 -2.63
CA VAL A 100 9.24 -9.14 -2.12
C VAL A 100 8.28 -9.25 -0.94
N THR A 101 8.61 -8.57 0.16
CA THR A 101 7.82 -8.55 1.39
C THR A 101 7.04 -7.24 1.57
N GLY A 102 6.26 -7.14 2.64
CA GLY A 102 5.62 -5.91 3.05
C GLY A 102 4.15 -5.81 2.65
N CYS A 103 3.66 -4.57 2.63
CA CYS A 103 2.25 -4.24 2.61
C CYS A 103 1.53 -4.76 1.36
N LEU A 104 0.69 -5.78 1.53
CA LEU A 104 -0.26 -6.28 0.55
C LEU A 104 -1.68 -6.08 1.09
N VAL A 105 -2.44 -5.17 0.49
CA VAL A 105 -3.84 -4.95 0.89
C VAL A 105 -4.70 -6.01 0.22
N VAL A 106 -5.40 -6.82 1.01
CA VAL A 106 -6.27 -7.90 0.54
C VAL A 106 -7.72 -7.53 0.84
N CYS A 107 -8.51 -7.33 -0.22
CA CYS A 107 -9.93 -7.06 -0.14
C CYS A 107 -10.75 -8.35 -0.14
N ILE A 108 -11.78 -8.44 0.69
CA ILE A 108 -12.67 -9.58 0.84
C ILE A 108 -14.07 -9.21 0.34
N GLY A 109 -14.78 -10.16 -0.30
CA GLY A 109 -16.19 -10.01 -0.63
C GLY A 109 -16.52 -8.76 -1.46
N ARG A 110 -17.45 -7.94 -0.99
CA ARG A 110 -17.84 -6.65 -1.58
C ARG A 110 -16.67 -5.65 -1.67
N ALA A 111 -15.70 -5.71 -0.76
CA ALA A 111 -14.54 -4.80 -0.81
C ALA A 111 -13.65 -5.02 -2.04
N THR A 112 -13.79 -6.15 -2.74
CA THR A 112 -13.06 -6.43 -3.99
C THR A 112 -13.35 -5.42 -5.10
N ARG A 113 -14.46 -4.66 -5.00
CA ARG A 113 -14.76 -3.53 -5.89
C ARG A 113 -13.72 -2.39 -5.80
N LEU A 114 -13.00 -2.30 -4.69
CA LEU A 114 -11.97 -1.28 -4.47
C LEU A 114 -10.60 -1.68 -5.02
N VAL A 115 -10.42 -2.93 -5.49
CA VAL A 115 -9.10 -3.44 -5.91
C VAL A 115 -8.49 -2.59 -7.02
N LYS A 116 -9.29 -2.15 -7.99
CA LYS A 116 -8.80 -1.35 -9.12
C LYS A 116 -8.17 -0.03 -8.67
N SER A 117 -8.80 0.68 -7.74
CA SER A 117 -8.25 1.94 -7.21
C SER A 117 -7.02 1.69 -6.34
N GLN A 118 -6.99 0.59 -5.59
CA GLN A 118 -5.82 0.21 -4.80
C GLN A 118 -4.62 -0.18 -5.67
N GLN A 119 -4.86 -0.81 -6.83
CA GLN A 119 -3.81 -1.16 -7.79
C GLN A 119 -3.20 0.07 -8.45
N SER A 120 -4.01 1.06 -8.81
CA SER A 120 -3.54 2.30 -9.43
C SER A 120 -2.93 3.31 -8.44
N ALA A 121 -3.17 3.15 -7.14
CA ALA A 121 -2.62 4.06 -6.14
C ALA A 121 -1.09 4.03 -6.09
N GLY A 122 -0.47 5.15 -5.71
CA GLY A 122 0.98 5.25 -5.49
C GLY A 122 1.49 4.22 -4.47
N LYS A 123 2.75 3.81 -4.63
CA LYS A 123 3.41 2.81 -3.81
C LYS A 123 4.73 3.36 -3.28
N GLU A 124 5.12 2.93 -2.09
CA GLU A 124 6.41 3.26 -1.53
C GLU A 124 7.14 1.98 -1.14
N TYR A 125 8.46 2.01 -1.32
CA TYR A 125 9.32 0.86 -1.11
C TYR A 125 10.59 1.26 -0.38
N VAL A 126 11.17 0.28 0.30
CA VAL A 126 12.59 0.27 0.68
C VAL A 126 13.25 -0.80 -0.15
N ALA A 127 14.30 -0.43 -0.87
CA ALA A 127 15.01 -1.28 -1.81
C ALA A 127 16.48 -1.36 -1.44
N VAL A 128 17.05 -2.55 -1.65
CA VAL A 128 18.49 -2.78 -1.54
C VAL A 128 19.01 -3.02 -2.95
N ALA A 129 19.85 -2.13 -3.45
CA ALA A 129 20.58 -2.31 -4.69
C ALA A 129 21.99 -2.84 -4.39
N ARG A 130 22.39 -3.88 -5.12
CA ARG A 130 23.77 -4.38 -5.13
C ARG A 130 24.45 -3.95 -6.42
N LEU A 131 25.49 -3.14 -6.31
CA LEU A 131 26.34 -2.75 -7.42
C LEU A 131 27.30 -3.90 -7.77
N HIS A 132 27.76 -3.97 -9.01
CA HIS A 132 28.69 -5.02 -9.43
C HIS A 132 30.16 -4.67 -9.16
N ASN A 133 30.46 -3.39 -8.88
CA ASN A 133 31.79 -2.92 -8.53
C ASN A 133 31.73 -1.71 -7.58
N SER A 134 32.88 -1.35 -7.00
CA SER A 134 33.05 -0.20 -6.12
C SER A 134 32.84 1.13 -6.85
N ILE A 135 32.30 2.11 -6.14
CA ILE A 135 32.15 3.49 -6.61
C ILE A 135 32.95 4.44 -5.71
N THR A 136 33.17 5.68 -6.14
CA THR A 136 34.06 6.62 -5.43
C THR A 136 33.50 7.15 -4.11
N GLY A 137 32.20 7.00 -3.87
CA GLY A 137 31.60 7.32 -2.57
C GLY A 137 30.07 7.39 -2.57
N GLU A 138 29.51 7.58 -1.39
CA GLU A 138 28.06 7.66 -1.15
C GLU A 138 27.38 8.80 -1.93
N GLU A 139 28.03 9.97 -2.03
CA GLU A 139 27.47 11.12 -2.76
C GLU A 139 27.24 10.81 -4.25
N GLN A 140 28.10 9.99 -4.86
CA GLN A 140 27.91 9.55 -6.24
C GLN A 140 26.64 8.70 -6.37
N PHE A 141 26.40 7.78 -5.42
CA PHE A 141 25.18 6.98 -5.37
C PHE A 141 23.95 7.86 -5.23
N LYS A 142 23.99 8.82 -4.31
CA LYS A 142 22.89 9.75 -4.02
C LYS A 142 22.55 10.60 -5.24
N HIS A 143 23.54 11.18 -5.92
CA HIS A 143 23.32 11.93 -7.15
C HIS A 143 22.73 11.07 -8.27
N ALA A 144 23.22 9.83 -8.45
CA ALA A 144 22.64 8.92 -9.42
C ALA A 144 21.18 8.58 -9.08
N LEU A 145 20.87 8.39 -7.80
CA LEU A 145 19.50 8.14 -7.33
C LEU A 145 18.57 9.35 -7.55
N GLU A 146 19.06 10.57 -7.35
CA GLU A 146 18.32 11.81 -7.61
C GLU A 146 18.07 12.02 -9.11
N SER A 147 19.03 11.66 -9.97
CA SER A 147 18.87 11.73 -11.43
C SER A 147 17.77 10.81 -11.98
N LEU A 148 17.42 9.75 -11.23
CA LEU A 148 16.35 8.80 -11.54
C LEU A 148 15.02 9.17 -10.88
N THR A 149 14.83 10.44 -10.51
CA THR A 149 13.54 10.98 -10.06
C THR A 149 12.78 11.66 -11.20
N GLY A 150 11.46 11.78 -11.06
CA GLY A 150 10.59 12.31 -12.11
C GLY A 150 10.14 11.23 -13.09
N ALA A 151 9.85 11.65 -14.33
CA ALA A 151 9.30 10.78 -15.36
C ALA A 151 10.41 9.93 -16.01
N CYS A 152 10.47 8.65 -15.66
CA CYS A 152 11.52 7.74 -16.11
C CYS A 152 11.00 6.77 -17.17
N PHE A 153 11.81 6.54 -18.21
CA PHE A 153 11.58 5.45 -19.15
C PHE A 153 11.86 4.11 -18.46
N GLN A 154 10.92 3.18 -18.57
CA GLN A 154 11.07 1.83 -18.08
C GLN A 154 10.54 0.83 -19.09
N ARG A 155 11.26 -0.29 -19.23
CA ARG A 155 10.75 -1.48 -19.88
C ARG A 155 10.52 -2.54 -18.80
N PRO A 156 9.37 -3.23 -18.78
CA PRO A 156 9.16 -4.35 -17.89
C PRO A 156 10.30 -5.39 -18.02
N PRO A 157 10.66 -6.09 -16.94
CA PRO A 157 11.59 -7.21 -16.98
C PRO A 157 11.02 -8.36 -17.80
N LEU A 158 11.85 -9.37 -18.09
CA LEU A 158 11.44 -10.56 -18.86
C LEU A 158 10.28 -11.30 -18.21
N ILE A 159 10.32 -11.46 -16.89
CA ILE A 159 9.27 -12.08 -16.10
C ILE A 159 8.40 -10.96 -15.53
N ALA A 160 7.26 -10.70 -16.17
CA ALA A 160 6.28 -9.70 -15.75
C ALA A 160 4.86 -10.13 -16.13
N ALA A 161 3.88 -9.66 -15.37
CA ALA A 161 2.46 -9.90 -15.66
C ALA A 161 1.91 -9.06 -16.84
N VAL A 162 2.72 -8.19 -17.43
CA VAL A 162 2.33 -7.22 -18.46
C VAL A 162 3.25 -7.28 -19.66
N LYS A 163 2.73 -6.96 -20.85
CA LYS A 163 3.50 -6.98 -22.10
C LYS A 163 4.74 -6.09 -22.01
N ARG A 164 5.87 -6.61 -22.52
CA ARG A 164 7.19 -5.98 -22.42
C ARG A 164 7.41 -4.84 -23.43
N GLN A 165 6.78 -3.69 -23.17
CA GLN A 165 6.88 -2.47 -23.98
C GLN A 165 7.48 -1.30 -23.18
N LEU A 166 8.16 -0.38 -23.87
CA LEU A 166 8.68 0.83 -23.24
C LEU A 166 7.51 1.71 -22.76
N ARG A 167 7.65 2.28 -21.56
CA ARG A 167 6.66 3.16 -20.96
C ARG A 167 7.31 4.14 -20.02
N ILE A 168 6.59 5.22 -19.73
CA ILE A 168 7.02 6.23 -18.76
C ILE A 168 6.36 5.91 -17.41
N ARG A 169 7.12 5.96 -16.33
CA ARG A 169 6.63 5.87 -14.96
C ARG A 169 7.31 6.91 -14.09
N THR A 170 6.53 7.53 -13.22
CA THR A 170 7.04 8.61 -12.39
C THR A 170 7.53 8.10 -11.04
N ILE A 171 8.78 8.44 -10.69
CA ILE A 171 9.32 8.32 -9.34
C ILE A 171 9.18 9.69 -8.69
N TYR A 172 8.30 9.79 -7.69
CA TYR A 172 7.96 11.07 -7.06
C TYR A 172 9.07 11.58 -6.15
N LYS A 173 9.69 10.68 -5.39
CA LYS A 173 10.74 11.01 -4.43
C LYS A 173 11.61 9.80 -4.16
N THR A 174 12.89 10.03 -3.92
CA THR A 174 13.85 9.05 -3.45
C THR A 174 14.56 9.58 -2.22
N LYS A 175 15.09 8.69 -1.39
CA LYS A 175 15.94 9.01 -0.25
C LYS A 175 16.93 7.88 -0.05
N LEU A 176 18.23 8.18 -0.11
CA LEU A 176 19.26 7.25 0.34
C LEU A 176 19.16 7.10 1.86
N LEU A 177 19.15 5.86 2.35
CA LEU A 177 19.09 5.55 3.77
C LEU A 177 20.46 5.15 4.30
N GLU A 178 21.16 4.30 3.55
CA GLU A 178 22.47 3.78 3.92
C GLU A 178 23.21 3.32 2.66
N PHE A 179 24.53 3.49 2.65
CA PHE A 179 25.39 2.93 1.63
C PHE A 179 26.59 2.24 2.29
N ASP A 180 26.80 0.98 1.93
CA ASP A 180 27.91 0.15 2.37
C ASP A 180 28.88 -0.06 1.20
N PRO A 181 30.05 0.62 1.20
CA PRO A 181 31.05 0.49 0.16
C PRO A 181 31.70 -0.89 0.10
N GLU A 182 31.85 -1.59 1.23
CA GLU A 182 32.57 -2.88 1.28
C GLU A 182 31.76 -3.99 0.61
N HIS A 183 30.45 -3.98 0.83
CA HIS A 183 29.54 -4.97 0.24
C HIS A 183 28.88 -4.51 -1.06
N HIS A 184 29.17 -3.27 -1.49
CA HIS A 184 28.56 -2.61 -2.65
C HIS A 184 27.03 -2.56 -2.57
N LEU A 185 26.49 -2.30 -1.37
CA LEU A 185 25.06 -2.28 -1.10
C LEU A 185 24.58 -0.86 -0.83
N GLY A 186 23.50 -0.45 -1.50
CA GLY A 186 22.80 0.80 -1.22
C GLY A 186 21.35 0.53 -0.82
N VAL A 187 20.96 1.00 0.35
CA VAL A 187 19.59 0.93 0.86
C VAL A 187 18.93 2.28 0.65
N PHE A 188 17.81 2.31 -0.07
CA PHE A 188 17.10 3.55 -0.35
C PHE A 188 15.58 3.37 -0.29
N TRP A 189 14.92 4.45 0.10
CA TRP A 189 13.47 4.58 0.03
C TRP A 189 13.07 5.27 -1.26
N LEU A 190 11.91 4.88 -1.81
CA LEU A 190 11.30 5.56 -2.95
C LEU A 190 9.78 5.60 -2.85
N SER A 191 9.20 6.68 -3.38
CA SER A 191 7.78 6.82 -3.67
C SER A 191 7.57 6.90 -5.17
N CYS A 192 6.67 6.08 -5.71
CA CYS A 192 6.50 5.96 -7.16
C CYS A 192 5.06 5.70 -7.59
N GLU A 193 4.81 5.96 -8.87
CA GLU A 193 3.58 5.62 -9.56
C GLU A 193 3.36 4.09 -9.58
N ALA A 194 2.10 3.67 -9.64
CA ALA A 194 1.74 2.27 -9.82
C ALA A 194 2.34 1.69 -11.13
N GLY A 195 2.90 0.48 -11.02
CA GLY A 195 3.52 -0.21 -12.15
C GLY A 195 4.96 0.23 -12.46
N THR A 196 5.57 1.05 -11.60
CA THR A 196 7.02 1.28 -11.58
C THR A 196 7.74 -0.01 -11.16
N TYR A 197 8.77 -0.41 -11.91
CA TYR A 197 9.57 -1.60 -11.62
C TYR A 197 10.85 -1.20 -10.89
N VAL A 198 10.87 -1.38 -9.58
CA VAL A 198 12.06 -1.08 -8.75
C VAL A 198 13.26 -1.92 -9.19
N ARG A 199 13.04 -3.15 -9.65
CA ARG A 199 14.08 -3.99 -10.26
C ARG A 199 14.77 -3.31 -11.45
N THR A 200 13.99 -2.72 -12.36
CA THR A 200 14.50 -2.00 -13.52
C THR A 200 15.23 -0.73 -13.07
N MET A 201 14.71 -0.04 -12.05
CA MET A 201 15.37 1.12 -11.46
C MET A 201 16.75 0.78 -10.89
N CYS A 202 16.92 -0.35 -10.17
CA CYS A 202 18.23 -0.76 -9.66
C CYS A 202 19.23 -1.07 -10.80
N VAL A 203 18.77 -1.61 -11.93
CA VAL A 203 19.60 -1.79 -13.13
C VAL A 203 20.01 -0.43 -13.70
N HIS A 204 19.06 0.50 -13.85
CA HIS A 204 19.35 1.84 -14.36
C HIS A 204 20.32 2.59 -13.45
N LEU A 205 20.17 2.48 -12.13
CA LEU A 205 21.09 3.06 -11.16
C LEU A 205 22.52 2.54 -11.36
N GLY A 206 22.69 1.23 -11.53
CA GLY A 206 23.99 0.65 -11.85
C GLY A 206 24.57 1.11 -13.18
N LEU A 207 23.73 1.30 -14.21
CA LEU A 207 24.15 1.84 -15.52
C LEU A 207 24.57 3.32 -15.42
N THR A 208 23.82 4.14 -14.68
CA THR A 208 24.14 5.55 -14.43
C THR A 208 25.45 5.70 -13.66
N LEU A 209 25.74 4.78 -12.74
CA LEU A 209 27.01 4.73 -12.01
C LEU A 209 28.17 4.12 -12.81
N GLY A 210 27.90 3.52 -13.97
CA GLY A 210 28.91 2.88 -14.83
C GLY A 210 29.43 1.53 -14.36
N VAL A 211 29.07 1.08 -13.16
CA VAL A 211 29.54 -0.18 -12.56
C VAL A 211 28.58 -1.35 -12.76
N GLY A 212 27.34 -1.10 -13.19
CA GLY A 212 26.28 -2.10 -13.23
C GLY A 212 25.69 -2.37 -11.84
N GLY A 213 24.48 -2.94 -11.82
CA GLY A 213 23.77 -3.17 -10.57
C GLY A 213 22.48 -3.95 -10.74
N HIS A 214 22.00 -4.49 -9.63
CA HIS A 214 20.74 -5.22 -9.59
C HIS A 214 20.06 -5.07 -8.24
N MET A 215 18.76 -5.40 -8.20
CA MET A 215 17.98 -5.40 -6.98
C MET A 215 18.29 -6.66 -6.17
N GLN A 216 18.83 -6.48 -4.96
CA GLN A 216 19.13 -7.53 -4.01
C GLN A 216 17.86 -7.91 -3.24
N GLU A 217 17.23 -6.92 -2.62
CA GLU A 217 16.02 -7.08 -1.79
C GLU A 217 15.06 -5.91 -1.99
N LEU A 218 13.79 -6.16 -1.68
CA LEU A 218 12.74 -5.16 -1.80
C LEU A 218 11.64 -5.43 -0.77
N ARG A 219 11.21 -4.36 -0.11
CA ARG A 219 10.05 -4.35 0.79
C ARG A 219 9.11 -3.23 0.40
N ARG A 220 7.82 -3.53 0.26
CA ARG A 220 6.79 -2.50 0.05
C ARG A 220 6.31 -1.96 1.39
N VAL A 221 6.72 -0.74 1.72
CA VAL A 221 6.37 -0.12 3.01
C VAL A 221 5.02 0.60 2.97
N LYS A 222 4.51 0.92 1.78
CA LYS A 222 3.19 1.55 1.62
C LYS A 222 2.47 1.13 0.35
N SER A 223 1.16 0.97 0.45
CA SER A 223 0.25 0.76 -0.68
C SER A 223 -0.94 1.70 -0.59
N GLY A 224 -0.96 2.75 -1.42
CA GLY A 224 -2.01 3.75 -1.40
C GLY A 224 -2.03 4.51 -0.07
N ILE A 225 -3.15 4.43 0.65
CA ILE A 225 -3.33 5.17 1.92
C ILE A 225 -2.77 4.43 3.15
N ILE A 226 -2.26 3.20 2.98
CA ILE A 226 -1.82 2.35 4.09
C ILE A 226 -0.31 2.15 4.05
N SER A 227 0.36 2.53 5.15
CA SER A 227 1.77 2.27 5.42
C SER A 227 1.94 1.19 6.50
N GLU A 228 3.14 0.62 6.57
CA GLU A 228 3.51 -0.39 7.55
C GLU A 228 3.45 0.08 9.02
N GLU A 229 3.63 1.38 9.25
CA GLU A 229 3.58 2.00 10.60
C GLU A 229 2.15 2.10 11.16
N VAL A 230 1.16 2.29 10.29
CA VAL A 230 -0.22 2.58 10.69
C VAL A 230 -1.09 1.32 10.67
N GLY A 231 -0.81 0.39 9.74
CA GLY A 231 -1.58 -0.84 9.64
C GLY A 231 -1.27 -1.80 10.79
N ARG A 232 -2.30 -2.43 11.36
CA ARG A 232 -2.12 -3.66 12.14
C ARG A 232 -1.95 -4.81 11.15
N PHE A 233 -0.71 -5.14 10.81
CA PHE A 233 -0.43 -6.13 9.80
C PHE A 233 -0.62 -7.55 10.32
N LEU A 234 -1.28 -8.38 9.52
CA LEU A 234 -1.24 -9.82 9.70
C LEU A 234 0.03 -10.36 9.04
N THR A 235 0.79 -11.18 9.78
CA THR A 235 1.99 -11.84 9.28
C THR A 235 1.79 -13.35 9.33
N PHE A 236 2.08 -14.04 8.22
CA PHE A 236 2.15 -15.50 8.23
C PHE A 236 3.51 -15.93 8.80
N ARG A 237 3.51 -16.73 9.86
CA ARG A 237 4.68 -17.52 10.25
C ARG A 237 4.62 -18.84 9.50
N MET A 238 5.54 -19.00 8.55
CA MET A 238 5.78 -20.29 7.91
C MET A 238 6.55 -21.14 8.93
N GLY A 239 5.91 -22.19 9.44
CA GLY A 239 6.53 -23.22 10.28
C GLY A 239 7.01 -24.39 9.45
#